data_AF-A0A7X9DZV4-F1
#
_entry.id   AF-A0A7X9DZV4-F1
#
_cell.length_a   1.000
_cell.length_b   1.000
_cell.length_c   1.000
_cell.angle_alpha   90.00
_cell.angle_beta   90.00
_cell.angle_gamma   90.00
#
_symmetry.space_group_name_H-M   'P 1'
#
loop_
_entity.id
_entity.type
_entity.pdbx_description
1 polymer ?
#
loop_
_entity_poly.entity_id
_entity_poly.type
_entity_poly.pdbx_seq_one_letter_code
_entity_poly.pdbx_strand_id
1 'polypeptide(L)'
;MNKFQKFLKDLFDSFLSIIKIILISRFFTHINKNKTNQNEVVILANGPCLKQDLNINRQFILKRTKFCVNFFALSGEYEIVKPEYYVLAAPEFWLPKTTDFFGEKKESLIKTLLSKTNWRMKILIPFKAKESDFVNRVSQNKQIEFLFYNNTPVEGLTSLSNLLFKLNLGMPRPHNVLVPSIFLALNLGFKKIIIFGADHSWHEEIKIDESNTVMVNHEHFYDTGKVQMPMYKLEGEKYFIHDVFRKLHFAFKGYFVLRDYADFLDARIFNASSKSYIDAFDRIKI
;
A
#
# COMPACT_ATOMS: atom_id res chain seq x y z
N MET A 1 3.16 15.64 25.03
CA MET A 1 4.04 14.62 25.65
C MET A 1 5.44 15.19 25.70
N ASN A 2 6.09 15.18 26.87
CA ASN A 2 7.46 15.70 26.99
C ASN A 2 8.50 14.70 26.41
N LYS A 3 9.76 15.10 26.27
CA LYS A 3 10.81 14.27 25.66
C LYS A 3 11.02 12.94 26.39
N PHE A 4 10.99 12.95 27.72
CA PHE A 4 11.19 11.75 28.54
C PHE A 4 10.02 10.75 28.38
N GLN A 5 8.78 11.23 28.44
CA GLN A 5 7.60 10.42 28.17
C GLN A 5 7.62 9.84 26.76
N LYS A 6 8.04 10.63 25.76
CA LYS A 6 8.20 10.13 24.38
C LYS A 6 9.21 8.99 24.33
N PHE A 7 10.36 9.16 24.96
CA PHE A 7 11.41 8.14 24.99
C PHE A 7 10.92 6.84 25.66
N LEU A 8 10.25 6.92 26.81
CA LEU A 8 9.67 5.75 27.48
C LEU A 8 8.62 5.05 26.61
N LYS A 9 7.77 5.83 25.93
CA LYS A 9 6.79 5.30 24.98
C LYS A 9 7.48 4.59 23.83
N ASP A 10 8.51 5.20 23.23
CA ASP A 10 9.22 4.62 22.10
C ASP A 10 9.95 3.31 22.49
N LEU A 11 10.48 3.22 23.71
CA LEU A 11 11.03 1.97 24.27
C LEU A 11 9.97 0.88 24.43
N PHE A 12 8.81 1.23 24.98
CA PHE A 12 7.70 0.29 25.16
C PHE A 12 7.15 -0.19 23.81
N ASP A 13 6.95 0.71 22.86
CA ASP A 13 6.52 0.38 21.50
C ASP A 13 7.53 -0.52 20.78
N SER A 14 8.84 -0.31 21.01
CA SER A 14 9.91 -1.18 20.51
C SER A 14 9.81 -2.59 21.08
N PHE A 15 9.61 -2.71 22.40
CA PHE A 15 9.41 -4.00 23.06
C PHE A 15 8.18 -4.74 22.49
N LEU A 16 7.03 -4.06 22.36
CA LEU A 16 5.83 -4.64 21.75
C LEU A 16 6.04 -5.02 20.29
N SER A 17 6.83 -4.26 19.54
CA SER A 17 7.16 -4.58 18.15
C SER A 17 8.01 -5.83 18.04
N ILE A 18 8.99 -6.03 18.93
CA ILE A 18 9.78 -7.27 19.00
C ILE A 18 8.88 -8.48 19.31
N ILE A 19 7.97 -8.36 20.29
CA ILE A 19 7.01 -9.42 20.60
C ILE A 19 6.15 -9.76 19.37
N LYS A 20 5.57 -8.74 18.71
CA LYS A 20 4.80 -8.93 17.47
C LYS A 20 5.63 -9.65 16.42
N ILE A 21 6.89 -9.27 16.22
CA ILE A 21 7.76 -9.92 15.24
C ILE A 21 7.93 -11.42 15.54
N ILE A 22 8.26 -11.76 16.79
CA ILE A 22 8.44 -13.15 17.22
C ILE A 22 7.18 -13.98 17.01
N LEU A 23 6.00 -13.40 17.29
CA LEU A 23 4.73 -14.13 17.23
C LEU A 23 4.18 -14.27 15.81
N ILE A 24 4.28 -13.24 14.97
CA ILE A 24 3.53 -13.17 13.70
C ILE A 24 4.38 -12.99 12.44
N SER A 25 5.68 -12.70 12.55
CA SER A 25 6.54 -12.48 11.38
C SER A 25 7.32 -13.73 10.98
N ARG A 26 7.75 -13.76 9.72
CA ARG A 26 8.64 -14.79 9.20
C ARG A 26 10.06 -14.26 9.05
N PHE A 27 11.01 -14.88 9.74
CA PHE A 27 12.39 -14.41 9.85
C PHE A 27 13.23 -14.58 8.55
N PHE A 28 12.74 -15.35 7.58
CA PHE A 28 13.46 -15.67 6.34
C PHE A 28 12.71 -15.25 5.06
N THR A 29 11.79 -14.28 5.18
CA THR A 29 11.20 -13.64 4.00
C THR A 29 12.16 -12.61 3.44
N HIS A 30 12.94 -12.97 2.43
CA HIS A 30 13.90 -12.07 1.81
C HIS A 30 13.25 -11.27 0.67
N ILE A 31 13.30 -9.95 0.78
CA ILE A 31 13.11 -9.06 -0.37
C ILE A 31 14.49 -8.90 -1.00
N ASN A 32 14.77 -9.69 -2.02
CA ASN A 32 16.03 -9.58 -2.74
C ASN A 32 16.06 -8.25 -3.47
N LYS A 33 17.17 -7.51 -3.33
CA LYS A 33 17.39 -6.29 -4.09
C LYS A 33 17.15 -6.56 -5.57
N ASN A 34 16.47 -5.61 -6.20
CA ASN A 34 16.25 -5.62 -7.63
C ASN A 34 17.62 -5.65 -8.33
N LYS A 35 17.77 -6.54 -9.31
CA LYS A 35 19.00 -6.69 -10.09
C LYS A 35 19.06 -5.76 -11.30
N THR A 36 18.02 -4.96 -11.54
CA THR A 36 18.00 -4.01 -12.67
C THR A 36 18.94 -2.84 -12.41
N ASN A 37 19.56 -2.33 -13.48
CA ASN A 37 20.32 -1.06 -13.44
C ASN A 37 19.41 0.18 -13.24
N GLN A 38 18.07 0.00 -13.22
CA GLN A 38 17.13 1.09 -12.98
C GLN A 38 16.99 1.35 -11.47
N ASN A 39 17.46 2.52 -11.03
CA ASN A 39 17.32 2.99 -9.65
C ASN A 39 16.02 3.77 -9.39
N GLU A 40 15.21 4.01 -10.42
CA GLU A 40 13.99 4.80 -10.38
C GLU A 40 12.75 3.94 -10.63
N VAL A 41 11.69 4.21 -9.88
CA VAL A 41 10.41 3.50 -9.99
C VAL A 41 9.23 4.45 -9.87
N VAL A 42 8.18 4.16 -10.62
CA VAL A 42 6.89 4.82 -10.51
C VAL A 42 5.90 3.94 -9.76
N ILE A 43 5.22 4.48 -8.76
CA ILE A 43 4.11 3.83 -8.09
C ILE A 43 2.81 4.48 -8.55
N LEU A 44 1.94 3.69 -9.18
CA LEU A 44 0.59 4.06 -9.54
C LEU A 44 -0.33 3.60 -8.41
N ALA A 45 -0.70 4.54 -7.53
CA ALA A 45 -1.69 4.30 -6.49
C ALA A 45 -3.10 4.24 -7.08
N ASN A 46 -4.16 4.29 -6.26
CA ASN A 46 -5.54 4.10 -6.72
C ASN A 46 -6.46 5.31 -6.52
N GLY A 47 -5.89 6.48 -6.20
CA GLY A 47 -6.66 7.69 -5.99
C GLY A 47 -7.29 8.22 -7.28
N PRO A 48 -8.44 8.92 -7.20
CA PRO A 48 -9.21 9.34 -8.37
C PRO A 48 -8.42 10.12 -9.43
N CYS A 49 -7.43 10.94 -9.03
CA CYS A 49 -6.67 11.74 -9.98
C CYS A 49 -5.76 10.93 -10.91
N LEU A 50 -5.53 9.63 -10.63
CA LEU A 50 -4.63 8.77 -11.40
C LEU A 50 -4.98 8.73 -12.89
N LYS A 51 -6.28 8.73 -13.25
CA LYS A 51 -6.70 8.69 -14.66
C LYS A 51 -6.19 9.91 -15.43
N GLN A 52 -6.27 11.10 -14.83
CA GLN A 52 -5.73 12.32 -15.40
C GLN A 52 -4.20 12.28 -15.44
N ASP A 53 -3.57 11.85 -14.33
CA ASP A 53 -2.12 11.75 -14.24
C ASP A 53 -1.53 10.83 -15.31
N LEU A 54 -2.17 9.67 -15.56
CA LEU A 54 -1.77 8.72 -16.59
C LEU A 54 -1.90 9.29 -18.00
N ASN A 55 -2.97 10.03 -18.28
CA ASN A 55 -3.17 10.67 -19.58
C ASN A 55 -2.09 11.71 -19.88
N ILE A 56 -1.78 12.57 -18.90
CA ILE A 56 -0.80 13.64 -19.05
C ILE A 56 0.63 13.07 -19.12
N ASN A 57 0.95 12.13 -18.23
CA ASN A 57 2.34 11.68 -18.02
C ASN A 57 2.66 10.32 -18.66
N ARG A 58 1.82 9.85 -19.59
CA ARG A 58 1.88 8.49 -20.17
C ARG A 58 3.29 8.09 -20.62
N GLN A 59 3.92 8.92 -21.44
CA GLN A 59 5.25 8.62 -21.99
C GLN A 59 6.32 8.54 -20.90
N PHE A 60 6.22 9.38 -19.87
CA PHE A 60 7.14 9.36 -18.74
C PHE A 60 6.99 8.07 -17.93
N ILE A 61 5.75 7.68 -17.64
CA ILE A 61 5.43 6.50 -16.82
C ILE A 61 5.85 5.22 -17.54
N LEU A 62 5.51 5.05 -18.82
CA LEU A 62 5.74 3.79 -19.56
C LEU A 62 7.23 3.45 -19.74
N LYS A 63 8.13 4.44 -19.71
CA LYS A 63 9.59 4.26 -19.87
C LYS A 63 10.31 3.81 -18.59
N ARG A 64 9.60 3.73 -17.45
CA ARG A 64 10.18 3.44 -16.12
C ARG A 64 9.68 2.10 -15.61
N THR A 65 10.31 1.57 -14.56
CA THR A 65 9.73 0.47 -13.78
C THR A 65 8.46 0.95 -13.07
N LYS A 66 7.41 0.12 -13.03
CA LYS A 66 6.08 0.48 -12.52
C LYS A 66 5.60 -0.48 -11.44
N PHE A 67 5.03 0.09 -10.40
CA PHE A 67 4.24 -0.58 -9.39
C PHE A 67 2.77 -0.23 -9.62
N CYS A 68 1.91 -1.25 -9.61
CA CYS A 68 0.46 -1.10 -9.54
C CYS A 68 -0.07 -1.75 -8.27
N VAL A 69 -1.28 -1.38 -7.83
CA VAL A 69 -1.76 -1.78 -6.51
C VAL A 69 -3.24 -2.22 -6.50
N ASN A 70 -3.56 -3.17 -5.62
CA ASN A 70 -4.92 -3.69 -5.38
C ASN A 70 -5.70 -4.07 -6.65
N PHE A 71 -6.76 -3.34 -7.01
CA PHE A 71 -7.63 -3.65 -8.14
C PHE A 71 -7.26 -2.92 -9.44
N PHE A 72 -6.08 -2.29 -9.53
CA PHE A 72 -5.60 -1.59 -10.73
C PHE A 72 -5.77 -2.43 -12.02
N ALA A 73 -5.55 -3.74 -11.94
CA ALA A 73 -5.64 -4.65 -13.09
C ALA A 73 -7.05 -4.72 -13.72
N LEU A 74 -8.09 -4.30 -12.99
CA LEU A 74 -9.46 -4.22 -13.51
C LEU A 74 -9.69 -2.98 -14.38
N SER A 75 -8.74 -2.04 -14.42
CA SER A 75 -8.80 -0.87 -15.29
C SER A 75 -8.34 -1.20 -16.72
N GLY A 76 -8.81 -0.40 -17.68
CA GLY A 76 -8.34 -0.48 -19.07
C GLY A 76 -6.86 -0.16 -19.27
N GLU A 77 -6.22 0.49 -18.29
CA GLU A 77 -4.80 0.87 -18.35
C GLU A 77 -3.86 -0.29 -18.03
N TYR A 78 -4.36 -1.42 -17.51
CA TYR A 78 -3.52 -2.53 -17.06
C TYR A 78 -2.61 -3.10 -18.14
N GLU A 79 -3.17 -3.44 -19.30
CA GLU A 79 -2.46 -4.06 -20.42
C GLU A 79 -1.56 -3.05 -21.17
N ILE A 80 -1.80 -1.76 -20.95
CA ILE A 80 -0.98 -0.66 -21.47
C ILE A 80 0.24 -0.47 -20.57
N VAL A 81 0.02 -0.35 -19.26
CA VAL A 81 1.05 -0.04 -18.27
C VAL A 81 2.02 -1.21 -18.09
N LYS A 82 1.50 -2.44 -18.10
CA LYS A 82 2.27 -3.68 -17.92
C LYS A 82 3.25 -3.59 -16.73
N PRO A 83 2.75 -3.46 -15.48
CA PRO A 83 3.61 -3.25 -14.32
C PRO A 83 4.53 -4.45 -14.07
N GLU A 84 5.78 -4.18 -13.72
CA GLU A 84 6.73 -5.20 -13.31
C GLU A 84 6.48 -5.67 -11.86
N TYR A 85 5.88 -4.80 -11.03
CA TYR A 85 5.56 -5.10 -9.64
C TYR A 85 4.10 -4.77 -9.33
N TYR A 86 3.45 -5.62 -8.55
CA TYR A 86 2.04 -5.49 -8.22
C TYR A 86 1.81 -5.76 -6.73
N VAL A 87 1.36 -4.75 -5.98
CA VAL A 87 1.24 -4.85 -4.52
C VAL A 87 -0.20 -5.10 -4.11
N LEU A 88 -0.41 -6.16 -3.35
CA LEU A 88 -1.66 -6.50 -2.69
C LEU A 88 -1.45 -6.38 -1.18
N ALA A 89 -2.28 -5.60 -0.50
CA ALA A 89 -2.13 -5.38 0.95
C ALA A 89 -3.45 -5.50 1.75
N ALA A 90 -4.57 -5.68 1.06
CA ALA A 90 -5.89 -5.71 1.67
C ALA A 90 -6.31 -7.16 2.01
N PRO A 91 -6.85 -7.44 3.21
CA PRO A 91 -7.14 -8.79 3.67
C PRO A 91 -8.12 -9.58 2.79
N GLU A 92 -8.96 -8.89 2.05
CA GLU A 92 -9.96 -9.44 1.14
C GLU A 92 -9.34 -10.34 0.07
N PHE A 93 -8.05 -10.15 -0.26
CA PHE A 93 -7.34 -11.00 -1.22
C PHE A 93 -7.05 -12.41 -0.71
N TRP A 94 -6.96 -12.63 0.61
CA TRP A 94 -6.53 -13.93 1.17
C TRP A 94 -7.43 -14.46 2.28
N LEU A 95 -8.41 -13.70 2.75
CA LEU A 95 -9.41 -14.24 3.67
C LEU A 95 -10.33 -15.25 2.94
N PRO A 96 -10.68 -16.37 3.61
CA PRO A 96 -11.52 -17.41 3.01
C PRO A 96 -12.97 -16.94 2.82
N LYS A 97 -13.43 -16.00 3.66
CA LYS A 97 -14.77 -15.40 3.57
C LYS A 97 -14.63 -13.88 3.53
N THR A 98 -15.34 -13.27 2.60
CA THR A 98 -15.51 -11.83 2.42
C THR A 98 -16.98 -11.56 2.06
N THR A 99 -17.41 -10.31 2.05
CA THR A 99 -18.71 -9.94 1.45
C THR A 99 -18.75 -10.33 -0.03
N ASP A 100 -19.94 -10.56 -0.59
CA ASP A 100 -20.14 -10.91 -2.00
C ASP A 100 -19.44 -9.92 -2.95
N PHE A 101 -19.56 -8.61 -2.70
CA PHE A 101 -18.88 -7.56 -3.45
C PHE A 101 -17.36 -7.77 -3.60
N PHE A 102 -16.66 -8.03 -2.48
CA PHE A 102 -15.22 -8.29 -2.50
C PHE A 102 -14.89 -9.67 -3.06
N GLY A 103 -15.78 -10.66 -2.89
CA GLY A 103 -15.66 -11.97 -3.52
C GLY A 103 -15.62 -11.86 -5.05
N GLU A 104 -16.61 -11.18 -5.63
CA GLU A 104 -16.70 -10.96 -7.08
C GLU A 104 -15.54 -10.13 -7.63
N LYS A 105 -15.12 -9.06 -6.93
CA LYS A 105 -13.94 -8.27 -7.32
C LYS A 105 -12.66 -9.12 -7.29
N LYS A 106 -12.49 -10.00 -6.29
CA LYS A 106 -11.36 -10.93 -6.21
C LYS A 106 -11.37 -11.92 -7.37
N GLU A 107 -12.53 -12.52 -7.68
CA GLU A 107 -12.67 -13.43 -8.84
C GLU A 107 -12.34 -12.75 -10.16
N SER A 108 -12.83 -11.52 -10.35
CA SER A 108 -12.53 -10.70 -11.52
C SER A 108 -11.04 -10.39 -11.64
N LEU A 109 -10.38 -10.11 -10.51
CA LEU A 109 -8.94 -9.88 -10.46
C LEU A 109 -8.16 -11.14 -10.83
N ILE A 110 -8.51 -12.30 -10.26
CA ILE A 110 -7.87 -13.59 -10.58
C ILE A 110 -8.00 -13.88 -12.08
N LYS A 111 -9.21 -13.78 -12.64
CA LYS A 111 -9.47 -13.99 -14.07
C LYS A 111 -8.63 -13.05 -14.94
N THR A 112 -8.57 -11.77 -14.57
CA THR A 112 -7.79 -10.75 -15.29
C THR A 112 -6.29 -11.07 -15.24
N LEU A 113 -5.75 -11.38 -14.07
CA LEU A 113 -4.33 -11.74 -13.91
C LEU A 113 -3.94 -12.98 -14.72
N LEU A 114 -4.81 -13.99 -14.76
CA LEU A 114 -4.58 -15.22 -15.53
C LEU A 114 -4.66 -15.01 -17.05
N SER A 115 -5.66 -14.25 -17.52
CA SER A 115 -5.95 -14.13 -18.95
C SER A 115 -5.16 -13.02 -19.65
N LYS A 116 -4.84 -11.93 -18.96
CA LYS A 116 -4.27 -10.71 -19.58
C LYS A 116 -2.78 -10.53 -19.30
N THR A 117 -2.24 -11.13 -18.24
CA THR A 117 -0.83 -10.94 -17.88
C THR A 117 0.07 -11.85 -18.71
N ASN A 118 0.64 -11.29 -19.77
CA ASN A 118 1.58 -11.99 -20.67
C ASN A 118 3.03 -11.48 -20.57
N TRP A 119 3.34 -10.68 -19.55
CA TRP A 119 4.68 -10.17 -19.25
C TRP A 119 5.11 -10.59 -17.84
N ARG A 120 6.43 -10.66 -17.62
CA ARG A 120 6.98 -10.97 -16.29
C ARG A 120 6.55 -9.92 -15.28
N MET A 121 5.85 -10.37 -14.24
CA MET A 121 5.35 -9.51 -13.17
C MET A 121 5.56 -10.19 -11.82
N LYS A 122 5.91 -9.40 -10.81
CA LYS A 122 5.99 -9.87 -9.43
C LYS A 122 4.81 -9.37 -8.63
N ILE A 123 4.02 -10.28 -8.06
CA ILE A 123 2.99 -9.92 -7.08
C ILE A 123 3.62 -9.93 -5.68
N LEU A 124 3.61 -8.79 -5.02
CA LEU A 124 4.01 -8.65 -3.64
C LEU A 124 2.78 -8.72 -2.73
N ILE A 125 2.74 -9.73 -1.86
CA ILE A 125 1.59 -10.00 -0.99
C ILE A 125 2.07 -10.46 0.41
N PRO A 126 1.32 -10.16 1.51
CA PRO A 126 1.73 -10.60 2.84
C PRO A 126 1.93 -12.11 2.92
N PHE A 127 2.93 -12.56 3.68
CA PHE A 127 3.25 -14.00 3.81
C PHE A 127 2.07 -14.84 4.29
N LYS A 128 1.20 -14.28 5.13
CA LYS A 128 -0.03 -14.95 5.58
C LYS A 128 -1.00 -15.32 4.44
N ALA A 129 -0.84 -14.75 3.25
CA ALA A 129 -1.61 -15.09 2.06
C ALA A 129 -1.04 -16.28 1.28
N LYS A 130 0.15 -16.79 1.63
CA LYS A 130 0.88 -17.78 0.84
C LYS A 130 0.06 -19.00 0.45
N GLU A 131 -0.75 -19.51 1.37
CA GLU A 131 -1.57 -20.72 1.17
C GLU A 131 -3.03 -20.39 0.77
N SER A 132 -3.31 -19.15 0.37
CA SER A 132 -4.66 -18.72 0.00
C SER A 132 -5.08 -19.21 -1.39
N ASP A 133 -6.39 -19.34 -1.61
CA ASP A 133 -6.97 -19.66 -2.92
C ASP A 133 -6.46 -18.73 -4.04
N PHE A 134 -6.34 -17.44 -3.72
CA PHE A 134 -5.82 -16.43 -4.66
C PHE A 134 -4.41 -16.80 -5.14
N VAL A 135 -3.48 -17.09 -4.22
CA VAL A 135 -2.10 -17.44 -4.57
C VAL A 135 -2.06 -18.75 -5.35
N ASN A 136 -2.82 -19.76 -4.92
CA ASN A 136 -2.86 -21.07 -5.57
C ASN A 136 -3.33 -20.97 -7.03
N ARG A 137 -4.38 -20.20 -7.29
CA ARG A 137 -4.94 -20.05 -8.64
C ARG A 137 -4.06 -19.18 -9.53
N VAL A 138 -3.60 -18.03 -9.03
CA VAL A 138 -2.79 -17.10 -9.83
C VAL A 138 -1.40 -17.67 -10.14
N SER A 139 -0.86 -18.57 -9.31
CA SER A 139 0.41 -19.28 -9.56
C SER A 139 0.39 -20.17 -10.80
N GLN A 140 -0.78 -20.43 -11.39
CA GLN A 140 -0.90 -21.11 -12.68
C GLN A 140 -0.31 -20.27 -13.83
N ASN A 141 -0.32 -18.94 -13.73
CA ASN A 141 0.33 -18.08 -14.73
C ASN A 141 1.84 -18.03 -14.52
N LYS A 142 2.59 -18.64 -15.45
CA LYS A 142 4.07 -18.70 -15.41
C LYS A 142 4.77 -17.34 -15.57
N GLN A 143 4.04 -16.31 -16.00
CA GLN A 143 4.57 -14.95 -16.07
C GLN A 143 4.51 -14.23 -14.71
N ILE A 144 3.81 -14.78 -13.73
CA ILE A 144 3.62 -14.18 -12.42
C ILE A 144 4.48 -14.92 -11.37
N GLU A 145 5.34 -14.16 -10.70
CA GLU A 145 6.13 -14.62 -9.55
C GLU A 145 5.57 -13.99 -8.27
N PHE A 146 5.47 -14.76 -7.18
CA PHE A 146 5.09 -14.21 -5.88
C PHE A 146 6.31 -13.83 -5.04
N LEU A 147 6.27 -12.62 -4.47
CA LEU A 147 7.19 -12.17 -3.42
C LEU A 147 6.40 -11.94 -2.14
N PHE A 148 6.76 -12.65 -1.08
CA PHE A 148 6.07 -12.55 0.21
C PHE A 148 6.77 -11.57 1.15
N TYR A 149 5.98 -10.76 1.88
CA TYR A 149 6.51 -9.81 2.86
C TYR A 149 5.80 -9.91 4.22
N ASN A 150 6.44 -9.40 5.28
CA ASN A 150 5.82 -9.29 6.60
C ASN A 150 5.09 -7.96 6.70
N ASN A 151 3.76 -7.99 6.89
CA ASN A 151 2.97 -6.78 7.11
C ASN A 151 2.81 -6.43 8.60
N THR A 152 3.72 -6.93 9.44
CA THR A 152 3.76 -6.71 10.89
C THR A 152 4.10 -5.26 11.22
N PRO A 153 3.21 -4.53 11.91
CA PRO A 153 3.47 -3.13 12.27
C PRO A 153 4.58 -3.01 13.33
N VAL A 154 5.64 -2.29 12.98
CA VAL A 154 6.77 -1.97 13.86
C VAL A 154 6.79 -0.48 14.18
N GLU A 155 6.93 -0.17 15.47
CA GLU A 155 6.89 1.17 16.06
C GLU A 155 7.95 1.26 17.18
N GLY A 156 8.32 2.48 17.56
CA GLY A 156 9.24 2.76 18.66
C GLY A 156 10.48 3.55 18.22
N LEU A 157 11.65 3.21 18.78
CA LEU A 157 12.89 3.91 18.45
C LEU A 157 13.23 3.81 16.96
N THR A 158 13.42 4.96 16.31
CA THR A 158 13.65 5.06 14.85
C THR A 158 14.78 4.16 14.37
N SER A 159 15.91 4.10 15.07
CA SER A 159 17.06 3.27 14.70
C SER A 159 16.72 1.77 14.70
N LEU A 160 16.01 1.31 15.72
CA LEU A 160 15.57 -0.09 15.81
C LEU A 160 14.52 -0.38 14.74
N SER A 161 13.53 0.49 14.56
CA SER A 161 12.51 0.32 13.52
C SER A 161 13.15 0.23 12.13
N ASN A 162 14.08 1.12 11.79
CA ASN A 162 14.80 1.11 10.51
C ASN A 162 15.60 -0.18 10.29
N LEU A 163 16.23 -0.72 11.34
CA LEU A 163 16.92 -2.01 11.25
C LEU A 163 15.93 -3.15 10.96
N LEU A 164 14.81 -3.21 11.69
CA LEU A 164 13.78 -4.24 11.51
C LEU A 164 13.09 -4.15 10.13
N PHE A 165 12.89 -2.93 9.64
CA PHE A 165 12.41 -2.62 8.29
C PHE A 165 13.37 -3.16 7.23
N LYS A 166 14.67 -2.90 7.36
CA LYS A 166 15.71 -3.33 6.42
C LYS A 166 15.85 -4.86 6.36
N LEU A 167 15.62 -5.53 7.50
CA LEU A 167 15.61 -6.99 7.59
C LEU A 167 14.27 -7.62 7.13
N ASN A 168 13.29 -6.81 6.70
CA ASN A 168 11.94 -7.24 6.33
C ASN A 168 11.23 -8.04 7.45
N LEU A 169 11.55 -7.76 8.72
CA LEU A 169 10.89 -8.39 9.87
C LEU A 169 9.56 -7.71 10.22
N GLY A 170 9.36 -6.50 9.73
CA GLY A 170 8.11 -5.77 9.79
C GLY A 170 8.18 -4.51 8.94
N MET A 171 7.16 -3.68 9.03
CA MET A 171 7.02 -2.49 8.21
C MET A 171 6.29 -1.37 8.96
N PRO A 172 6.31 -0.12 8.46
CA PRO A 172 5.41 0.92 8.94
C PRO A 172 3.96 0.45 8.86
N ARG A 173 3.13 0.85 9.82
CA ARG A 173 1.75 0.35 9.94
C ARG A 173 0.96 0.54 8.62
N PRO A 174 0.52 -0.55 7.95
CA PRO A 174 -0.08 -0.46 6.61
C PRO A 174 -1.57 -0.12 6.68
N HIS A 175 -1.90 1.17 6.83
CA HIS A 175 -3.29 1.65 6.82
C HIS A 175 -3.92 1.76 5.43
N ASN A 176 -3.10 1.74 4.40
CA ASN A 176 -3.48 1.72 3.00
C ASN A 176 -2.39 0.99 2.22
N VAL A 177 -2.65 0.70 0.93
CA VAL A 177 -1.70 -0.04 0.09
C VAL A 177 -0.48 0.78 -0.36
N LEU A 178 -0.54 2.11 -0.32
CA LEU A 178 0.59 2.94 -0.72
C LEU A 178 1.76 2.82 0.27
N VAL A 179 1.49 2.68 1.58
CA VAL A 179 2.52 2.45 2.60
C VAL A 179 3.37 1.20 2.30
N PRO A 180 2.81 -0.02 2.13
CA PRO A 180 3.59 -1.19 1.71
C PRO A 180 4.23 -1.00 0.35
N SER A 181 3.59 -0.32 -0.60
CA SER A 181 4.18 -0.14 -1.93
C SER A 181 5.48 0.65 -1.88
N ILE A 182 5.52 1.75 -1.13
CA ILE A 182 6.73 2.56 -0.93
C ILE A 182 7.78 1.76 -0.15
N PHE A 183 7.38 1.13 0.96
CA PHE A 183 8.27 0.30 1.79
C PHE A 183 8.96 -0.80 0.97
N LEU A 184 8.18 -1.53 0.17
CA LEU A 184 8.67 -2.63 -0.65
C LEU A 184 9.58 -2.12 -1.77
N ALA A 185 9.24 -0.99 -2.41
CA ALA A 185 10.13 -0.35 -3.39
C ALA A 185 11.49 0.04 -2.78
N LEU A 186 11.48 0.64 -1.58
CA LEU A 186 12.71 0.95 -0.85
C LEU A 186 13.53 -0.32 -0.55
N ASN A 187 12.88 -1.38 -0.06
CA ASN A 187 13.55 -2.65 0.28
C ASN A 187 14.02 -3.43 -0.95
N LEU A 188 13.38 -3.25 -2.11
CA LEU A 188 13.88 -3.72 -3.40
C LEU A 188 15.08 -2.90 -3.88
N GLY A 189 15.44 -1.81 -3.22
CA GLY A 189 16.65 -1.03 -3.48
C GLY A 189 16.47 0.14 -4.44
N PHE A 190 15.23 0.50 -4.80
CA PHE A 190 15.00 1.70 -5.59
C PHE A 190 15.39 2.95 -4.80
N LYS A 191 16.14 3.85 -5.44
CA LYS A 191 16.65 5.08 -4.82
C LYS A 191 15.78 6.30 -5.10
N LYS A 192 14.98 6.25 -6.16
CA LYS A 192 14.04 7.31 -6.51
C LYS A 192 12.66 6.73 -6.76
N ILE A 193 11.71 7.11 -5.91
CA ILE A 193 10.32 6.66 -5.99
C ILE A 193 9.46 7.84 -6.39
N ILE A 194 8.67 7.72 -7.45
CA ILE A 194 7.74 8.75 -7.92
C ILE A 194 6.33 8.20 -7.83
N ILE A 195 5.44 8.94 -7.16
CA ILE A 195 4.07 8.50 -6.88
C ILE A 195 3.08 9.31 -7.71
N PHE A 196 2.12 8.62 -8.35
CA PHE A 196 0.94 9.19 -8.98
C PHE A 196 -0.34 8.62 -8.37
N GLY A 197 -1.46 9.35 -8.48
CA GLY A 197 -2.75 8.89 -7.97
C GLY A 197 -2.81 8.77 -6.44
N ALA A 198 -2.03 9.54 -5.70
CA ALA A 198 -2.02 9.56 -4.23
C ALA A 198 -2.83 10.72 -3.66
N ASP A 199 -4.12 10.77 -3.96
CA ASP A 199 -5.03 11.83 -3.52
C ASP A 199 -5.10 11.95 -2.00
N HIS A 200 -5.43 10.85 -1.29
CA HIS A 200 -5.69 10.87 0.16
C HIS A 200 -6.80 11.86 0.59
N SER A 201 -7.79 12.05 -0.29
CA SER A 201 -8.89 13.00 -0.15
C SER A 201 -10.09 12.51 0.69
N TRP A 202 -10.02 11.33 1.33
CA TRP A 202 -11.16 10.76 2.07
C TRP A 202 -11.77 11.69 3.13
N HIS A 203 -10.97 12.59 3.70
CA HIS A 203 -11.41 13.56 4.69
C HIS A 203 -12.34 14.64 4.12
N GLU A 204 -12.28 14.94 2.82
CA GLU A 204 -13.19 15.88 2.15
C GLU A 204 -14.65 15.36 2.13
N GLU A 205 -14.82 14.04 2.22
CA GLU A 205 -16.10 13.35 2.03
C GLU A 205 -16.68 12.82 3.34
N ILE A 206 -16.09 13.16 4.50
CA ILE A 206 -16.62 12.76 5.81
C ILE A 206 -17.88 13.57 6.10
N LYS A 207 -18.99 12.86 6.34
CA LYS A 207 -20.27 13.44 6.77
C LYS A 207 -20.84 12.66 7.95
N ILE A 208 -21.71 13.31 8.72
CA ILE A 208 -22.57 12.67 9.70
C ILE A 208 -24.00 12.80 9.16
N ASP A 209 -24.71 11.67 9.06
CA ASP A 209 -26.10 11.67 8.62
C ASP A 209 -27.09 12.01 9.76
N GLU A 210 -28.38 12.12 9.43
CA GLU A 210 -29.44 12.42 10.40
C GLU A 210 -29.60 11.36 11.50
N SER A 211 -29.08 10.14 11.27
CA SER A 211 -29.06 9.04 12.24
C SER A 211 -27.81 9.07 13.15
N ASN A 212 -26.99 10.13 13.06
CA ASN A 212 -25.71 10.26 13.75
C ASN A 212 -24.70 9.16 13.37
N THR A 213 -24.77 8.68 12.12
CA THR A 213 -23.81 7.69 11.56
C THR A 213 -22.77 8.40 10.70
N VAL A 214 -21.50 8.02 10.86
CA VAL A 214 -20.41 8.54 10.03
C VAL A 214 -20.40 7.88 8.66
N MET A 215 -20.47 8.70 7.63
CA MET A 215 -20.47 8.31 6.22
C MET A 215 -19.18 8.79 5.56
N VAL A 216 -18.56 7.92 4.74
CA VAL A 216 -17.35 8.26 3.98
C VAL A 216 -17.52 7.73 2.55
N ASN A 217 -17.16 8.54 1.55
CA ASN A 217 -17.09 8.10 0.17
C ASN A 217 -15.75 7.36 -0.08
N HIS A 218 -15.83 6.15 -0.63
CA HIS A 218 -14.65 5.33 -0.96
C HIS A 218 -14.44 5.26 -2.48
N GLU A 219 -14.19 6.42 -3.10
CA GLU A 219 -13.97 6.50 -4.55
C GLU A 219 -12.53 6.09 -4.94
N HIS A 220 -12.41 5.17 -5.89
CA HIS A 220 -11.14 4.84 -6.55
C HIS A 220 -11.23 5.13 -8.06
N PHE A 221 -10.09 5.29 -8.74
CA PHE A 221 -10.05 5.68 -10.16
C PHE A 221 -10.73 4.69 -11.13
N TYR A 222 -10.97 3.46 -10.69
CA TYR A 222 -11.61 2.39 -11.46
C TYR A 222 -13.09 2.18 -11.12
N ASP A 223 -13.66 2.94 -10.18
CA ASP A 223 -15.08 2.82 -9.82
C ASP A 223 -15.95 3.70 -10.75
N THR A 224 -17.19 3.27 -11.05
CA THR A 224 -18.10 3.94 -11.99
C THR A 224 -19.05 4.96 -11.34
N GLY A 225 -18.77 5.39 -10.10
CA GLY A 225 -19.56 6.40 -9.39
C GLY A 225 -19.15 6.58 -7.93
N LYS A 226 -19.78 7.55 -7.26
CA LYS A 226 -19.61 7.77 -5.81
C LYS A 226 -20.51 6.82 -5.03
N VAL A 227 -19.93 6.06 -4.10
CA VAL A 227 -20.69 5.20 -3.18
C VAL A 227 -20.40 5.67 -1.77
N GLN A 228 -21.37 6.36 -1.16
CA GLN A 228 -21.33 6.68 0.26
C GLN A 228 -21.79 5.48 1.05
N MET A 229 -20.94 4.97 1.94
CA MET A 229 -21.30 3.89 2.85
C MET A 229 -20.89 4.23 4.27
N PRO A 230 -21.60 3.69 5.27
CA PRO A 230 -21.13 3.74 6.64
C PRO A 230 -19.79 3.01 6.72
N MET A 231 -18.84 3.56 7.47
CA MET A 231 -17.63 2.82 7.78
C MET A 231 -17.90 1.87 8.95
N TYR A 232 -17.66 0.58 8.72
CA TYR A 232 -17.70 -0.46 9.77
C TYR A 232 -16.30 -0.93 10.12
N LYS A 233 -16.07 -1.20 11.41
CA LYS A 233 -14.91 -1.96 11.90
C LYS A 233 -15.01 -3.39 11.36
N LEU A 234 -13.89 -4.12 11.39
CA LEU A 234 -13.86 -5.52 10.96
C LEU A 234 -14.81 -6.39 11.79
N GLU A 235 -15.03 -6.00 13.04
CA GLU A 235 -15.90 -6.64 14.01
C GLU A 235 -17.38 -6.26 13.84
N GLY A 236 -17.72 -5.44 12.84
CA GLY A 236 -19.10 -5.03 12.53
C GLY A 236 -19.60 -3.79 13.26
N GLU A 237 -18.82 -3.24 14.21
CA GLU A 237 -19.18 -1.99 14.89
C GLU A 237 -19.07 -0.77 13.95
N LYS A 238 -19.94 0.23 14.14
CA LYS A 238 -19.83 1.50 13.43
C LYS A 238 -18.60 2.29 13.87
N TYR A 239 -17.97 3.00 12.93
CA TYR A 239 -16.93 3.97 13.26
C TYR A 239 -17.54 5.29 13.79
N PHE A 240 -16.95 5.83 14.86
CA PHE A 240 -17.16 7.22 15.25
C PHE A 240 -16.21 8.15 14.50
N ILE A 241 -16.54 9.45 14.44
CA ILE A 241 -15.74 10.40 13.64
C ILE A 241 -14.30 10.51 14.16
N HIS A 242 -14.10 10.42 15.48
CA HIS A 242 -12.77 10.44 16.09
C HIS A 242 -11.93 9.22 15.69
N ASP A 243 -12.55 8.06 15.43
CA ASP A 243 -11.84 6.89 14.93
C ASP A 243 -11.38 7.09 13.49
N VAL A 244 -12.20 7.75 12.65
CA VAL A 244 -11.84 8.09 11.27
C VAL A 244 -10.64 9.04 11.27
N PHE A 245 -10.68 10.10 12.08
CA PHE A 245 -9.53 11.00 12.21
C PHE A 245 -8.29 10.30 12.77
N ARG A 246 -8.46 9.37 13.73
CA ARG A 246 -7.35 8.56 14.24
C ARG A 246 -6.74 7.66 13.15
N LYS A 247 -7.56 7.05 12.28
CA LYS A 247 -7.07 6.30 11.12
C LYS A 247 -6.31 7.19 10.14
N LEU A 248 -6.84 8.36 9.82
CA LEU A 248 -6.17 9.34 8.96
C LEU A 248 -4.83 9.76 9.56
N HIS A 249 -4.80 10.09 10.85
CA HIS A 249 -3.57 10.40 11.58
C HIS A 249 -2.50 9.32 11.37
N PHE A 250 -2.84 8.04 11.60
CA PHE A 250 -1.87 6.97 11.44
C PHE A 250 -1.46 6.75 9.98
N ALA A 251 -2.37 6.91 9.02
CA ALA A 251 -2.05 6.82 7.60
C ALA A 251 -1.03 7.89 7.19
N PHE A 252 -1.28 9.17 7.51
CA PHE A 252 -0.38 10.26 7.16
C PHE A 252 0.94 10.21 7.92
N LYS A 253 0.90 9.89 9.22
CA LYS A 253 2.12 9.66 10.02
C LYS A 253 3.00 8.56 9.42
N GLY A 254 2.39 7.52 8.84
CA GLY A 254 3.10 6.45 8.15
C GLY A 254 4.00 6.96 7.02
N TYR A 255 3.61 8.03 6.32
CA TYR A 255 4.44 8.62 5.25
C TYR A 255 5.68 9.34 5.77
N PHE A 256 5.60 9.99 6.93
CA PHE A 256 6.78 10.55 7.59
C PHE A 256 7.76 9.46 8.02
N VAL A 257 7.25 8.34 8.55
CA VAL A 257 8.11 7.18 8.87
C VAL A 257 8.80 6.65 7.62
N LEU A 258 8.09 6.59 6.48
CA LEU A 258 8.67 6.18 5.20
C LEU A 258 9.70 7.16 4.66
N ARG A 259 9.49 8.48 4.83
CA ARG A 259 10.47 9.50 4.46
C ARG A 259 11.76 9.30 5.26
N ASP A 260 11.64 9.22 6.59
CA ASP A 260 12.81 9.04 7.47
C ASP A 260 13.53 7.71 7.18
N TYR A 261 12.79 6.66 6.80
CA TYR A 261 13.37 5.39 6.36
C TYR A 261 14.05 5.48 4.99
N ALA A 262 13.49 6.23 4.05
CA ALA A 262 14.12 6.50 2.76
C ALA A 262 15.45 7.25 2.94
N ASP A 263 15.49 8.24 3.84
CA ASP A 263 16.71 8.97 4.18
C ASP A 263 17.77 8.04 4.78
N PHE A 264 17.38 7.14 5.69
CA PHE A 264 18.28 6.10 6.23
C PHE A 264 18.85 5.16 5.15
N LEU A 265 18.10 4.94 4.08
CA LEU A 265 18.52 4.13 2.93
C LEU A 265 19.20 4.94 1.82
N ASP A 266 19.41 6.25 2.00
CA ASP A 266 19.91 7.16 0.95
C ASP A 266 19.06 7.07 -0.32
N ALA A 267 17.75 7.28 -0.15
CA ALA A 267 16.73 7.26 -1.20
C ALA A 267 15.80 8.49 -1.05
N ARG A 268 15.06 8.80 -2.11
CA ARG A 268 14.09 9.91 -2.15
C ARG A 268 12.74 9.48 -2.69
N ILE A 269 11.69 10.05 -2.11
CA ILE A 269 10.30 9.82 -2.50
C ILE A 269 9.71 11.15 -2.95
N PHE A 270 9.10 11.15 -4.13
CA PHE A 270 8.46 12.31 -4.74
C PHE A 270 6.99 12.04 -5.00
N ASN A 271 6.16 13.07 -4.84
CA ASN A 271 4.74 13.03 -5.12
C ASN A 271 4.42 13.87 -6.37
N ALA A 272 4.12 13.19 -7.47
CA ALA A 272 3.76 13.79 -8.75
C ALA A 272 2.24 13.80 -9.01
N SER A 273 1.44 13.38 -8.03
CA SER A 273 -0.02 13.29 -8.18
C SER A 273 -0.62 14.68 -8.39
N SER A 274 -1.52 14.87 -9.36
CA SER A 274 -2.14 16.19 -9.61
C SER A 274 -2.92 16.72 -8.40
N LYS A 275 -3.55 15.83 -7.62
CA LYS A 275 -4.15 16.11 -6.30
C LYS A 275 -3.50 15.24 -5.23
N SER A 276 -3.18 15.83 -4.08
CA SER A 276 -2.69 15.07 -2.92
C SER A 276 -2.79 15.84 -1.62
N TYR A 277 -3.02 15.11 -0.53
CA TYR A 277 -2.91 15.59 0.85
C TYR A 277 -1.71 15.02 1.60
N ILE A 278 -0.83 14.26 0.92
CA ILE A 278 0.42 13.79 1.52
C ILE A 278 1.42 14.94 1.51
N ASP A 279 1.80 15.41 2.70
CA ASP A 279 2.76 16.48 2.95
C ASP A 279 4.16 15.96 3.37
N ALA A 280 4.33 14.65 3.45
CA ALA A 280 5.60 14.02 3.83
C ALA A 280 6.64 14.00 2.70
N PHE A 281 6.24 14.19 1.44
CA PHE A 281 7.11 14.01 0.26
C PHE A 281 7.14 15.26 -0.61
N ASP A 282 8.29 15.55 -1.21
CA ASP A 282 8.45 16.69 -2.10
C ASP A 282 7.52 16.56 -3.32
N ARG A 283 6.84 17.67 -3.65
CA ARG A 283 5.96 17.77 -4.81
C ARG A 283 6.78 18.02 -6.07
N ILE A 284 6.52 17.27 -7.13
CA ILE A 284 7.16 17.49 -8.44
C ILE A 284 6.11 17.58 -9.55
N LYS A 285 6.47 18.24 -10.65
CA LYS A 285 5.75 18.19 -11.91
C LYS A 285 6.64 17.49 -12.94
N ILE A 286 6.00 16.75 -13.83
CA ILE A 286 6.64 15.92 -14.86
C ILE A 286 6.36 16.52 -16.24
#